data_AF-A0A7V9V4J2-F1
#
_entry.id   AF-A0A7V9V4J2-F1
#
_cell.length_a   1.000
_cell.length_b   1.000
_cell.length_c   1.000
_cell.angle_alpha   90.00
_cell.angle_beta   90.00
_cell.angle_gamma   90.00
#
_symmetry.space_group_name_H-M   'P 1'
#
loop_
_entity.id
_entity.type
_entity.pdbx_description
1 polymer ?
#
loop_
_entity_poly.entity_id
_entity_poly.type
_entity_poly.pdbx_seq_one_letter_code
_entity_poly.pdbx_strand_id
1 'polypeptide(L)'
;MTTARPKKVVKKSGPSKGGAKKASTVATSAKKRPAKQSGRSAGSAEPSDAEIRVRAYFIAERRLQQGLPGDSADDWLEAKNQLLQEARPSR
;
A
#
# COMPACT_ATOMS: atom_id res chain seq x y z
N MET A 1 28.43 19.78 -55.07
CA MET A 1 27.27 19.14 -55.74
C MET A 1 26.13 18.99 -54.74
N THR A 2 25.10 19.82 -54.94
CA THR A 2 23.65 19.66 -54.66
C THR A 2 23.12 18.65 -53.61
N THR A 3 22.55 19.23 -52.54
CA THR A 3 21.24 18.99 -51.89
C THR A 3 20.46 17.71 -52.21
N ALA A 4 19.98 17.01 -51.17
CA ALA A 4 18.57 16.60 -51.07
C ALA A 4 18.22 15.99 -49.70
N ARG A 5 17.28 16.64 -49.02
CA ARG A 5 16.40 16.09 -48.00
C ARG A 5 15.03 15.92 -48.66
N PRO A 6 14.29 14.85 -48.39
CA PRO A 6 12.83 15.00 -48.34
C PRO A 6 12.22 14.42 -47.06
N LYS A 7 11.04 14.95 -46.77
CA LYS A 7 10.26 14.82 -45.54
C LYS A 7 9.17 13.75 -45.69
N LYS A 8 8.87 13.07 -44.57
CA LYS A 8 7.53 12.77 -44.00
C LYS A 8 6.63 11.73 -44.70
N VAL A 9 6.26 10.68 -43.94
CA VAL A 9 4.85 10.26 -43.75
C VAL A 9 4.68 9.73 -42.32
N VAL A 10 3.61 10.19 -41.68
CA VAL A 10 3.13 9.81 -40.34
C VAL A 10 2.27 8.54 -40.43
N LYS A 11 2.36 7.63 -39.45
CA LYS A 11 1.25 6.72 -39.14
C LYS A 11 1.17 6.50 -37.63
N LYS A 12 0.03 6.91 -37.07
CA LYS A 12 -0.37 6.74 -35.66
C LYS A 12 -0.51 5.25 -35.32
N SER A 13 -0.04 4.86 -34.14
CA SER A 13 -0.59 3.73 -33.35
C SER A 13 -0.25 3.99 -31.88
N GLY A 14 -1.24 3.89 -31.00
CA GLY A 14 -1.21 4.41 -29.63
C GLY A 14 -0.26 3.71 -28.63
N PRO A 15 -0.20 4.20 -27.38
CA PRO A 15 0.66 3.62 -26.34
C PRO A 15 0.13 2.24 -25.95
N SER A 16 0.85 1.21 -26.39
CA SER A 16 0.57 -0.18 -26.02
C SER A 16 1.15 -0.44 -24.63
N LYS A 17 0.28 -0.32 -23.62
CA LYS A 17 0.10 -1.22 -22.48
C LYS A 17 1.30 -2.11 -22.08
N GLY A 18 1.92 -1.75 -20.94
CA GLY A 18 2.14 -2.60 -19.76
C GLY A 18 2.88 -3.93 -19.90
N GLY A 19 3.95 -4.11 -19.12
CA GLY A 19 4.44 -5.45 -18.80
C GLY A 19 5.89 -5.52 -18.33
N ALA A 20 6.18 -5.06 -17.12
CA ALA A 20 7.35 -5.54 -16.38
C ALA A 20 6.99 -5.63 -14.89
N LYS A 21 6.03 -6.50 -14.56
CA LYS A 21 5.83 -6.95 -13.19
C LYS A 21 7.00 -7.87 -12.83
N LYS A 22 8.01 -7.34 -12.15
CA LYS A 22 8.83 -8.19 -11.28
C LYS A 22 7.95 -8.62 -10.12
N ALA A 23 7.47 -9.85 -10.21
CA ALA A 23 6.77 -10.53 -9.16
C ALA A 23 7.73 -10.73 -7.98
N SER A 24 7.65 -9.84 -6.99
CA SER A 24 8.09 -10.17 -5.64
C SER A 24 6.93 -10.90 -4.97
N THR A 25 6.98 -12.23 -5.04
CA THR A 25 6.15 -13.13 -4.25
C THR A 25 6.46 -12.90 -2.78
N VAL A 26 5.73 -12.00 -2.11
CA VAL A 26 5.63 -12.06 -0.66
C VAL A 26 4.53 -13.06 -0.37
N ALA A 27 4.96 -14.27 -0.04
CA ALA A 27 4.10 -15.38 0.34
C ALA A 27 3.24 -14.96 1.53
N THR A 28 1.96 -14.71 1.28
CA THR A 28 0.95 -14.55 2.32
C THR A 28 0.77 -15.92 2.99
N SER A 29 1.57 -16.18 4.01
CA SER A 29 1.40 -17.36 4.86
C SER A 29 0.12 -17.17 5.67
N ALA A 30 -0.98 -17.63 5.10
CA ALA A 30 -2.27 -17.74 5.75
C ALA A 30 -2.17 -18.73 6.91
N LYS A 31 -1.88 -18.24 8.12
CA LYS A 31 -2.11 -19.01 9.35
C LYS A 31 -3.48 -18.60 9.90
N LYS A 32 -4.50 -19.38 9.55
CA LYS A 32 -5.84 -19.32 10.18
C LYS A 32 -5.69 -19.58 11.69
N ARG A 33 -6.11 -18.64 12.53
CA ARG A 33 -6.42 -18.87 13.95
C ARG A 33 -7.73 -18.15 14.29
N PRO A 34 -8.58 -18.72 15.15
CA PRO A 34 -9.94 -18.23 15.36
C PRO A 34 -9.91 -16.83 15.98
N ALA A 35 -10.79 -15.97 15.48
CA ALA A 35 -10.99 -14.61 15.97
C ALA A 35 -11.56 -14.65 17.41
N LYS A 36 -10.68 -14.58 18.41
CA LYS A 36 -11.09 -14.18 19.76
C LYS A 36 -11.08 -12.65 19.76
N GLN A 37 -12.24 -12.09 19.44
CA GLN A 37 -12.56 -10.68 19.61
C GLN A 37 -12.27 -10.30 21.07
N SER A 38 -11.19 -9.57 21.30
CA SER A 38 -10.83 -9.06 22.61
C SER A 38 -10.80 -7.55 22.50
N GLY A 39 -11.93 -6.91 22.80
CA GLY A 39 -11.88 -5.55 23.30
C GLY A 39 -11.04 -5.58 24.57
N ARG A 40 -9.81 -5.05 24.50
CA ARG A 40 -8.95 -4.91 25.68
C ARG A 40 -8.85 -3.42 25.99
N SER A 41 -9.18 -3.12 27.24
CA SER A 41 -9.29 -1.82 27.87
C SER A 41 -8.13 -0.86 27.57
N ALA A 42 -8.52 0.41 27.47
CA ALA A 42 -7.68 1.59 27.63
C ALA A 42 -6.68 1.41 28.78
N GLY A 43 -5.39 1.43 28.45
CA GLY A 43 -4.31 1.35 29.42
C GLY A 43 -3.01 0.89 28.78
N SER A 44 -2.32 1.79 28.08
CA SER A 44 -0.90 1.72 27.68
C SER A 44 -0.36 0.37 27.18
N ALA A 45 -1.21 -0.49 26.62
CA ALA A 45 -0.82 -1.78 26.09
C ALA A 45 -0.41 -1.58 24.62
N GLU A 46 0.72 -2.16 24.24
CA GLU A 46 1.13 -2.20 22.84
C GLU A 46 0.00 -2.80 21.97
N PRO A 47 -0.35 -2.19 20.83
CA PRO A 47 -1.43 -2.69 19.99
C PRO A 47 -1.14 -4.10 19.48
N SER A 48 -2.18 -4.91 19.38
CA SER A 48 -2.08 -6.27 18.84
C SER A 48 -1.81 -6.26 17.34
N ASP A 49 -1.05 -7.22 16.83
CA ASP A 49 -0.84 -7.43 15.39
C ASP A 49 -2.14 -7.58 14.60
N ALA A 50 -3.23 -8.04 15.23
CA ALA A 50 -4.53 -8.11 14.59
C ALA A 50 -5.13 -6.71 14.36
N GLU A 51 -4.98 -5.81 15.34
CA GLU A 51 -5.47 -4.43 15.27
C GLU A 51 -4.65 -3.62 14.26
N ILE A 52 -3.32 -3.77 14.31
CA ILE A 52 -2.41 -3.14 13.35
C ILE A 52 -2.76 -3.58 11.92
N ARG A 53 -3.02 -4.88 11.69
CA ARG A 53 -3.45 -5.38 10.36
C ARG A 53 -4.73 -4.74 9.85
N VAL A 54 -5.75 -4.65 10.70
CA VAL A 54 -7.03 -4.05 10.31
C VAL A 54 -6.83 -2.59 9.94
N ARG A 55 -6.06 -1.83 10.75
CA ARG A 55 -5.79 -0.42 10.47
C ARG A 55 -4.93 -0.24 9.22
N ALA A 56 -3.89 -1.04 9.04
CA ALA A 56 -3.01 -1.01 7.86
C ALA A 56 -3.77 -1.29 6.56
N TYR A 57 -4.78 -2.18 6.59
CA TYR A 57 -5.67 -2.41 5.44
C TYR A 57 -6.37 -1.11 4.99
N PHE A 58 -6.94 -0.34 5.93
CA PHE A 58 -7.60 0.93 5.60
C PHE A 58 -6.62 2.00 5.12
N ILE A 59 -5.40 2.03 5.66
CA ILE A 59 -4.35 2.94 5.19
C ILE A 59 -3.96 2.59 3.76
N ALA A 60 -3.72 1.31 3.46
CA ALA A 60 -3.43 0.84 2.12
C ALA A 60 -4.58 1.16 1.15
N GLU A 61 -5.83 0.99 1.57
CA GLU A 61 -7.01 1.33 0.76
C GLU A 61 -7.07 2.84 0.45
N ARG A 62 -6.84 3.70 1.44
CA ARG A 62 -6.77 5.16 1.25
C ARG A 62 -5.63 5.54 0.30
N ARG A 63 -4.46 4.90 0.44
CA ARG A 63 -3.31 5.09 -0.44
C ARG A 63 -3.64 4.75 -1.89
N LEU A 64 -4.30 3.61 -2.12
CA LEU A 64 -4.74 3.17 -3.44
C LEU A 64 -5.77 4.12 -4.06
N GLN A 65 -6.75 4.58 -3.28
CA GLN A 65 -7.75 5.54 -3.75
C GLN A 65 -7.13 6.88 -4.16
N GLN A 66 -6.07 7.31 -3.48
CA GLN A 66 -5.39 8.58 -3.73
C GLN A 66 -4.24 8.46 -4.76
N GLY A 67 -3.94 7.24 -5.25
CA GLY A 67 -2.81 7.01 -6.15
C GLY A 67 -1.45 7.32 -5.51
N LEU A 68 -1.36 7.26 -4.18
CA LEU A 68 -0.14 7.59 -3.46
C LEU A 68 0.88 6.45 -3.55
N PRO A 69 2.18 6.76 -3.73
CA PRO A 69 3.22 5.76 -3.59
C PRO A 69 3.31 5.29 -2.13
N GLY A 70 3.73 4.04 -1.95
CA GLY A 70 3.93 3.43 -0.64
C GLY A 70 3.80 1.92 -0.70
N ASP A 71 4.23 1.25 0.36
CA ASP A 71 4.22 -0.19 0.48
C ASP A 71 3.52 -0.64 1.76
N SER A 72 3.28 -1.96 1.87
CA SER A 72 2.56 -2.52 3.00
C SER A 72 3.35 -2.46 4.30
N ALA A 73 4.69 -2.35 4.27
CA ALA A 73 5.50 -2.19 5.48
C ALA A 73 5.34 -0.78 6.06
N ASP A 74 5.33 0.26 5.22
CA ASP A 74 5.01 1.63 5.64
C ASP A 74 3.58 1.71 6.20
N ASP A 75 2.60 1.12 5.50
CA ASP A 75 1.20 1.09 5.95
C ASP A 75 1.05 0.41 7.34
N TRP A 76 1.90 -0.60 7.64
CA TRP A 76 1.95 -1.28 8.93
C TRP A 76 2.53 -0.41 10.05
N LEU A 77 3.65 0.27 9.79
CA LEU A 77 4.29 1.15 10.77
C LEU A 77 3.38 2.34 11.12
N GLU A 78 2.73 2.91 10.12
CA GLU A 78 1.76 3.99 10.29
C GLU A 78 0.55 3.53 11.11
N ALA A 79 0.01 2.33 10.82
CA ALA A 79 -1.06 1.73 11.61
C ALA A 79 -0.68 1.56 13.08
N LYS A 80 0.54 1.06 13.35
CA LYS A 80 1.05 0.92 14.72
C LYS A 80 1.11 2.29 15.41
N ASN A 81 1.70 3.29 14.77
CA ASN A 81 1.83 4.64 15.34
C ASN A 81 0.47 5.28 15.66
N GLN A 82 -0.51 5.17 14.76
CA GLN A 82 -1.85 5.71 14.99
C GLN A 82 -2.52 5.05 16.20
N LEU A 83 -2.45 3.72 16.31
CA LEU A 83 -3.02 3.00 17.46
C LEU A 83 -2.33 3.38 18.78
N LEU A 84 -1.00 3.58 18.78
CA LEU A 84 -0.31 4.10 19.96
C LEU A 84 -0.77 5.52 20.32
N GLN A 85 -0.99 6.39 19.34
CA GLN A 85 -1.47 7.76 19.57
C GLN A 85 -2.89 7.79 20.12
N GLU A 86 -3.77 6.91 19.62
CA GLU A 86 -5.16 6.77 20.10
C GLU A 86 -5.23 6.16 21.50
N ALA A 87 -4.31 5.24 21.84
CA ALA A 87 -4.17 4.70 23.21
C ALA A 87 -3.56 5.72 24.19
N ARG A 88 -2.94 6.77 23.64
CA ARG A 88 -2.67 8.08 24.25
C ARG A 88 -3.84 8.62 25.07
N PRO A 89 -3.90 8.62 26.42
CA PRO A 89 -4.95 9.39 27.06
C PRO A 89 -4.75 10.86 26.65
N SER A 90 -5.76 11.44 25.99
CA SER A 90 -5.79 12.87 25.66
C SER A 90 -5.68 13.62 26.97
N ARG A 91 -4.51 14.23 27.18
CA ARG A 91 -4.13 14.84 28.46
C ARG A 91 -4.79 16.20 28.64
#